data_AF-A0A350I438-F1
#
_entry.id   AF-A0A350I438-F1
#
_cell.length_a   1.000
_cell.length_b   1.000
_cell.length_c   1.000
_cell.angle_alpha   90.00
_cell.angle_beta   90.00
_cell.angle_gamma   90.00
#
_symmetry.space_group_name_H-M   'P 1'
#
loop_
_entity.id
_entity.type
_entity.pdbx_description
1 polymer ?
#
loop_
_entity_poly.entity_id
_entity_poly.type
_entity_poly.pdbx_seq_one_letter_code
_entity_poly.pdbx_strand_id
1 'polypeptide(L)'
;VTVFQPELVIVEELDPTLYLSNNLNPQTGFFEQVLKIVNNTPFDFKSIRIYIHDLAPDVVAKFYLQEDLIGTFVEFPVDMIKGDSTTITLEYFSTTGRAISPPRLELLVKKGAELLAPDRDQISEL
;
A
#
# COMPACT_ATOMS: atom_id res chain seq x y z
N VAL A 1 -11.42 -26.97 -15.84
CA VAL A 1 -10.13 -26.34 -16.24
C VAL A 1 -9.72 -25.43 -15.10
N THR A 2 -8.64 -25.75 -14.41
CA THR A 2 -8.09 -24.94 -13.32
C THR A 2 -7.33 -23.78 -13.95
N VAL A 3 -7.85 -22.56 -13.84
CA VAL A 3 -7.12 -21.38 -14.32
C VAL A 3 -6.21 -20.91 -13.19
N PHE A 4 -4.93 -21.31 -13.28
CA PHE A 4 -3.85 -20.62 -12.58
C PHE A 4 -3.77 -19.21 -13.15
N GLN A 5 -3.96 -18.18 -12.32
CA GLN A 5 -3.58 -16.82 -12.65
C GLN A 5 -2.28 -16.47 -11.91
N PRO A 6 -1.32 -15.84 -12.60
CA PRO A 6 0.05 -15.71 -12.12
C PRO A 6 0.15 -14.83 -10.88
N GLU A 7 0.94 -15.27 -9.90
CA GLU A 7 1.49 -14.42 -8.85
C GLU A 7 2.38 -13.36 -9.50
N LEU A 8 1.98 -12.10 -9.42
CA LEU A 8 2.86 -11.00 -9.79
C LEU A 8 3.74 -10.66 -8.59
N VAL A 9 4.90 -11.31 -8.51
CA VAL A 9 5.96 -10.97 -7.59
C VAL A 9 6.68 -9.73 -8.14
N ILE A 10 6.43 -8.57 -7.53
CA ILE A 10 7.29 -7.40 -7.73
C ILE A 10 8.36 -7.45 -6.63
N VAL A 11 9.45 -8.18 -6.89
CA VAL A 11 10.73 -7.90 -6.22
C VAL A 11 11.51 -6.96 -7.13
N GLU A 12 10.99 -5.75 -7.31
CA GLU A 12 11.95 -4.66 -7.39
C GLU A 12 12.33 -4.39 -5.95
N GLU A 13 13.63 -4.33 -5.68
CA GLU A 13 14.18 -3.71 -4.50
C GLU A 13 13.75 -2.23 -4.58
N LEU A 14 12.49 -1.98 -4.25
CA LEU A 14 12.01 -0.66 -3.90
C LEU A 14 12.81 -0.36 -2.66
N ASP A 15 13.84 0.44 -2.86
CA ASP A 15 14.57 1.08 -1.78
C ASP A 15 13.79 2.38 -1.55
N PRO A 16 12.62 2.36 -0.87
CA PRO A 16 11.90 3.59 -0.62
C PRO A 16 12.89 4.50 0.09
N THR A 17 13.07 5.72 -0.42
CA THR A 17 13.76 6.73 0.37
C THR A 17 12.86 7.04 1.56
N LEU A 18 13.07 6.27 2.62
CA LEU A 18 12.49 6.40 3.93
C LEU A 18 13.11 7.67 4.53
N TYR A 19 12.40 8.78 4.41
CA TYR A 19 12.65 9.90 5.30
C TYR A 19 12.08 9.50 6.66
N LEU A 20 12.83 8.68 7.38
CA LEU A 20 12.61 8.40 8.79
C LEU A 20 12.96 9.67 9.56
N SER A 21 12.03 10.61 9.56
CA SER A 21 11.91 11.46 10.72
C SER A 21 10.89 10.78 11.61
N ASN A 22 11.33 10.25 12.76
CA ASN A 22 10.43 10.14 13.91
C ASN A 22 10.15 11.56 14.41
N ASN A 23 9.52 12.38 13.56
CA ASN A 23 9.11 13.71 13.92
C ASN A 23 7.75 13.54 14.55
N LEU A 24 7.75 13.65 15.88
CA LEU A 24 6.56 14.07 16.58
C LEU A 24 6.13 15.39 15.94
N ASN A 25 5.00 15.39 15.24
CA ASN A 25 4.37 16.61 14.82
C ASN A 25 3.95 17.37 16.10
N PRO A 26 4.59 18.49 16.43
CA PRO A 26 4.37 19.15 17.72
C PRO A 26 2.98 19.81 17.80
N GLN A 27 2.29 19.98 16.67
CA GLN A 27 0.94 20.54 16.62
C GLN A 27 -0.13 19.49 16.89
N THR A 28 0.08 18.26 16.40
CA THR A 28 -0.92 17.17 16.49
C THR A 28 -0.57 16.11 17.53
N GLY A 29 0.69 15.99 17.92
CA GLY A 29 1.20 14.96 18.82
C GLY A 29 1.33 13.58 18.16
N PHE A 30 1.30 13.49 16.83
CA PHE A 30 1.43 12.25 16.09
C PHE A 30 2.85 12.03 15.57
N PHE A 31 3.23 10.77 15.44
CA PHE A 31 4.43 10.34 14.73
C PHE A 31 4.05 10.10 13.27
N GLU A 32 4.79 10.71 12.35
CA GLU A 32 4.53 10.64 10.91
C GLU A 32 5.59 9.79 10.21
N GLN A 33 5.15 8.87 9.35
CA GLN A 33 6.02 8.12 8.45
C GLN A 33 5.61 8.43 7.01
N VAL A 34 6.51 9.09 6.27
CA VAL A 34 6.25 9.55 4.89
C VAL A 34 6.89 8.60 3.89
N LEU A 35 6.08 8.03 3.00
CA LEU A 35 6.48 7.14 1.92
C LEU A 35 6.35 7.85 0.57
N LYS A 36 7.43 7.88 -0.22
CA LYS A 36 7.37 8.26 -1.63
C LYS A 36 7.34 7.00 -2.49
N ILE A 37 6.33 6.87 -3.34
CA ILE A 37 6.13 5.72 -4.22
C ILE A 37 6.17 6.22 -5.67
N VAL A 38 6.90 5.50 -6.53
CA VAL A 38 7.02 5.83 -7.96
C VAL A 38 6.61 4.60 -8.77
N ASN A 39 5.73 4.76 -9.75
CA ASN A 39 5.36 3.67 -10.66
C ASN A 39 6.37 3.58 -11.80
N ASN A 40 7.38 2.73 -11.67
CA ASN A 40 8.34 2.45 -12.77
C ASN A 40 7.91 1.29 -13.67
N THR A 41 6.76 0.68 -13.37
CA THR A 41 6.27 -0.50 -14.09
C THR A 41 5.56 -0.11 -15.40
N PRO A 42 5.38 -1.05 -16.35
CA PRO A 42 4.65 -0.78 -17.59
C PRO A 42 3.12 -0.79 -17.42
N PHE A 43 2.58 -0.95 -16.21
CA PHE A 43 1.15 -1.03 -15.95
C PHE A 43 0.69 0.01 -14.92
N ASP A 44 -0.59 0.39 -15.02
CA ASP A 44 -1.18 1.36 -14.10
C ASP A 44 -1.47 0.73 -12.75
N PHE A 45 -1.20 1.47 -11.67
CA PHE A 45 -1.64 1.12 -10.33
C PHE A 45 -3.01 1.71 -10.07
N LYS A 46 -3.94 0.89 -9.56
CA LYS A 46 -5.27 1.34 -9.12
C LYS A 46 -5.45 1.31 -7.60
N SER A 47 -4.62 0.54 -6.90
CA SER A 47 -4.49 0.68 -5.46
C SER A 47 -3.12 0.26 -4.96
N ILE A 48 -2.77 0.78 -3.79
CA ILE A 48 -1.56 0.45 -3.05
C ILE A 48 -2.00 -0.06 -1.69
N ARG A 49 -1.57 -1.26 -1.33
CA ARG A 49 -1.68 -1.83 0.01
C ARG A 49 -0.35 -1.72 0.71
N ILE A 50 -0.39 -1.27 1.95
CA ILE A 50 0.75 -1.21 2.86
C ILE A 50 0.43 -2.14 4.02
N TYR A 51 1.07 -3.30 4.05
CA TYR A 51 1.04 -4.23 5.17
C TYR A 51 1.92 -3.69 6.29
N ILE A 52 1.39 -3.75 7.51
CA ILE A 52 2.05 -3.22 8.71
C ILE A 52 2.36 -4.39 9.62
N HIS A 53 3.65 -4.61 9.80
CA HIS A 53 4.18 -5.68 10.62
C HIS A 53 4.72 -5.12 11.94
N ASP A 54 4.61 -5.91 13.00
CA ASP A 54 5.24 -5.64 14.29
C ASP A 54 4.81 -4.29 14.92
N LEU A 55 3.55 -3.88 14.74
CA LEU A 55 3.00 -2.68 15.38
C LEU A 55 2.94 -2.88 16.90
N ALA A 56 3.66 -2.03 17.64
CA ALA A 56 3.70 -2.11 19.10
C ALA A 56 2.31 -1.89 19.72
N PRO A 57 1.96 -2.61 20.80
CA PRO A 57 0.60 -2.58 21.38
C PRO A 57 0.20 -1.23 22.00
N ASP A 58 1.18 -0.38 22.31
CA ASP A 58 0.94 0.97 22.81
C ASP A 58 0.88 2.04 21.70
N VAL A 59 0.95 1.62 20.43
CA VAL A 59 0.87 2.47 19.25
C VAL A 59 -0.46 2.28 18.54
N VAL A 60 -1.14 3.40 18.26
CA VAL A 60 -2.43 3.44 17.59
C VAL A 60 -2.27 4.09 16.22
N ALA A 61 -2.65 3.37 15.17
CA ALA A 61 -2.72 3.92 13.81
C ALA A 61 -3.87 4.94 13.68
N LYS A 62 -3.63 6.04 12.97
CA LYS A 62 -4.64 7.08 12.65
C LYS A 62 -5.23 6.92 11.26
N PHE A 63 -5.33 5.69 10.80
CA PHE A 63 -5.92 5.31 9.52
C PHE A 63 -6.67 3.98 9.68
N TYR A 64 -7.56 3.69 8.75
CA TYR A 64 -8.40 2.50 8.81
C TYR A 64 -7.60 1.26 8.42
N LEU A 65 -7.39 0.37 9.40
CA LEU A 65 -6.75 -0.92 9.20
C LEU A 65 -7.77 -1.95 8.70
N GLN A 66 -7.31 -2.79 7.79
CA GLN A 66 -8.01 -3.96 7.26
C GLN A 66 -7.14 -5.20 7.52
N GLU A 67 -7.76 -6.37 7.41
CA GLU A 67 -7.06 -7.65 7.59
C GLU A 67 -7.41 -8.59 6.43
N ASP A 68 -6.40 -9.35 5.98
CA ASP A 68 -6.58 -10.49 5.08
C ASP A 68 -5.64 -11.64 5.48
N LEU A 69 -5.45 -12.62 4.60
CA LEU A 69 -4.62 -13.79 4.86
C LEU A 69 -3.12 -13.49 4.97
N ILE A 70 -2.65 -12.35 4.43
CA ILE A 70 -1.25 -11.93 4.49
C ILE A 70 -1.00 -11.18 5.80
N GLY A 71 -1.95 -10.33 6.21
CA GLY A 71 -1.90 -9.66 7.51
C GLY A 71 -2.72 -8.38 7.56
N THR A 72 -2.38 -7.54 8.53
CA THR A 72 -3.00 -6.22 8.73
C THR A 72 -2.43 -5.21 7.75
N PHE A 73 -3.28 -4.47 7.05
CA PHE A 73 -2.88 -3.49 6.04
C PHE A 73 -3.75 -2.25 6.03
N VAL A 74 -3.26 -1.22 5.35
CA VAL A 74 -4.04 -0.05 4.90
C VAL A 74 -4.01 -0.02 3.36
N GLU A 75 -5.13 0.34 2.74
CA GLU A 75 -5.26 0.39 1.28
C GLU A 75 -5.60 1.82 0.83
N PHE A 76 -4.83 2.31 -0.13
CA PHE A 76 -5.01 3.61 -0.76
C PHE A 76 -5.43 3.41 -2.22
N PRO A 77 -6.63 3.85 -2.63
CA PRO A 77 -6.97 3.92 -4.03
C PRO A 77 -6.08 4.98 -4.69
N VAL A 78 -5.50 4.64 -5.83
CA VAL A 78 -4.66 5.55 -6.62
C VAL A 78 -5.01 5.41 -8.09
N ASP A 79 -4.60 6.37 -8.91
CA ASP A 79 -4.59 6.22 -10.35
C ASP A 79 -3.22 6.67 -10.85
N MET A 80 -2.26 5.76 -10.82
CA MET A 80 -0.86 6.05 -11.17
C MET A 80 -0.49 5.35 -12.46
N ILE A 81 -0.24 6.12 -13.51
CA ILE A 81 0.33 5.61 -14.75
C ILE A 81 1.85 5.46 -14.64
N LYS A 82 2.48 4.85 -15.64
CA LYS A 82 3.94 4.72 -15.70
C LYS A 82 4.63 6.09 -15.58
N GLY A 83 5.57 6.20 -14.66
CA GLY A 83 6.36 7.39 -14.37
C GLY A 83 5.77 8.29 -13.28
N ASP A 84 4.52 8.03 -12.85
CA ASP A 84 3.90 8.81 -11.79
C ASP A 84 4.57 8.56 -10.43
N SER A 85 4.45 9.56 -9.55
CA SER A 85 4.84 9.42 -8.16
C SER A 85 3.76 9.95 -7.24
N THR A 86 3.61 9.30 -6.09
CA THR A 86 2.72 9.74 -5.01
C THR A 86 3.46 9.73 -3.67
N THR A 87 2.94 10.48 -2.71
CA THR A 87 3.42 10.50 -1.33
C THR A 87 2.29 10.09 -0.40
N ILE A 88 2.55 9.12 0.48
CA ILE A 88 1.61 8.63 1.49
C ILE A 88 2.22 8.92 2.86
N THR A 89 1.44 9.56 3.74
CA THR A 89 1.81 9.78 5.14
C THR A 89 1.02 8.82 6.02
N LEU A 90 1.72 8.00 6.80
CA LEU A 90 1.14 7.17 7.84
C LEU A 90 1.33 7.86 9.19
N GLU A 91 0.22 8.04 9.92
CA GLU A 91 0.23 8.71 11.22
C GLU A 91 -0.04 7.71 12.35
N TYR A 92 0.76 7.81 13.40
CA TYR A 92 0.71 6.95 14.58
C TYR A 92 0.65 7.79 15.86
N PHE A 93 -0.04 7.27 16.87
CA PHE A 93 -0.13 7.86 18.21
C PHE A 93 0.42 6.90 19.26
N SER A 94 1.35 7.36 20.10
CA SER A 94 1.80 6.59 21.28
C SER A 94 0.91 6.90 22.47
N THR A 95 0.26 5.87 23.02
CA THR A 95 -0.55 5.99 24.24
C THR A 95 0.29 6.20 25.50
N THR A 96 1.58 5.87 25.45
CA THR A 96 2.52 6.03 26.57
C THR A 96 3.28 7.36 26.52
N GLY A 97 3.10 8.15 25.47
CA GLY A 97 3.82 9.41 25.24
C GLY A 97 5.31 9.22 24.97
N ARG A 98 5.75 7.99 24.70
CA ARG A 98 7.15 7.67 24.39
C ARG A 98 7.38 7.70 22.88
N ALA A 99 8.64 7.86 22.50
CA ALA A 99 9.05 7.69 21.12
C ALA A 99 8.72 6.27 20.64
N ILE A 100 8.21 6.14 19.42
CA ILE A 100 7.89 4.86 18.81
C ILE A 100 9.01 4.43 17.87
N SER A 101 9.24 3.12 17.80
CA SER A 101 9.95 2.55 16.66
C SER A 101 8.94 2.42 15.51
N PRO A 102 9.28 2.90 14.30
CA PRO A 102 8.39 2.74 13.15
C PRO A 102 8.18 1.24 12.86
N PRO A 103 6.96 0.81 12.50
CA PRO A 103 6.69 -0.58 12.15
C PRO A 103 7.41 -0.97 10.87
N ARG A 104 7.60 -2.28 10.66
CA ARG A 104 8.07 -2.79 9.37
C ARG A 104 6.92 -2.71 8.38
N LEU A 105 7.19 -2.20 7.18
CA LEU A 105 6.21 -2.04 6.12
C LEU A 105 6.52 -2.96 4.95
N GLU A 106 5.47 -3.50 4.34
CA GLU A 106 5.55 -4.28 3.10
C GLU A 106 4.50 -3.77 2.11
N LEU A 107 4.90 -3.60 0.85
CA LEU A 107 4.07 -2.96 -0.17
C LEU A 107 3.50 -3.99 -1.14
N LEU A 108 2.21 -3.90 -1.45
CA LEU A 108 1.57 -4.63 -2.54
C LEU A 108 0.79 -3.65 -3.42
N VAL A 109 1.08 -3.62 -4.72
CA VAL A 109 0.34 -2.80 -5.69
C VAL A 109 -0.66 -3.66 -6.46
N LYS A 110 -1.85 -3.12 -6.72
CA LYS A 110 -2.85 -3.79 -7.55
C LYS A 110 -2.97 -3.10 -8.90
N LYS A 111 -2.85 -3.91 -9.96
CA LYS A 111 -3.26 -3.52 -11.31
C LYS A 111 -4.77 -3.28 -11.32
N GLY A 112 -5.22 -2.30 -12.08
CA GLY A 112 -6.62 -2.25 -12.48
C GLY A 112 -7.00 -3.52 -13.23
N ALA A 113 -8.15 -4.12 -12.90
CA ALA A 113 -8.77 -5.02 -13.84
C ALA A 113 -9.08 -4.19 -15.09
N GLU A 114 -8.35 -4.41 -16.18
CA GLU A 114 -8.91 -4.12 -17.49
C GLU A 114 -10.17 -4.98 -17.56
N LEU A 115 -11.33 -4.35 -17.39
CA LEU A 115 -12.57 -4.92 -17.85
C LEU A 115 -12.42 -5.06 -19.36
N LEU A 116 -11.80 -6.16 -19.80
CA LEU A 116 -12.11 -6.74 -21.09
C LEU A 116 -13.59 -7.09 -20.95
N ALA A 117 -14.45 -6.15 -21.36
CA ALA A 117 -15.83 -6.47 -21.65
C ALA A 117 -15.77 -7.73 -22.54
N PRO A 118 -16.49 -8.82 -22.21
CA PRO A 118 -16.56 -9.93 -23.12
C PRO A 118 -17.05 -9.36 -24.45
N ASP A 119 -16.24 -9.48 -25.51
CA ASP A 119 -16.65 -9.13 -26.86
C ASP A 119 -18.01 -9.78 -27.08
N ARG A 120 -19.03 -8.96 -27.29
CA ARG A 120 -20.41 -9.42 -27.54
C ARG A 120 -20.55 -10.24 -28.83
N ASP A 121 -19.44 -10.48 -29.53
CA ASP A 121 -19.39 -11.21 -30.79
C ASP A 121 -19.15 -12.73 -30.64
N GLN A 122 -19.08 -13.28 -29.41
CA GLN A 122 -19.00 -14.74 -29.19
C GLN A 122 -20.31 -15.40 -28.72
N ILE A 123 -21.44 -14.70 -28.73
CA ILE A 123 -22.76 -15.33 -28.56
C ILE A 123 -23.51 -15.34 -29.89
N SER A 124 -22.94 -16.06 -30.86
CA SER A 124 -23.71 -16.59 -31.97
C SER A 124 -23.13 -17.94 -32.35
N GLU A 125 -24.03 -18.93 -32.37
CA GLU A 125 -23.84 -20.30 -32.84
C GLU A 125 -23.11 -21.24 -31.87
N LEU A 126 -23.89 -22.00 -31.08
CA LEU A 126 -24.28 -23.38 -31.43
C LEU A 126 -25.41 -23.88 -30.51
#